data_AF-A0A0P0G5N3-F1
#
_entry.id   AF-A0A0P0G5N3-F1
#
_cell.length_a   1.000
_cell.length_b   1.000
_cell.length_c   1.000
_cell.angle_alpha   90.00
_cell.angle_beta   90.00
_cell.angle_gamma   90.00
#
_symmetry.space_group_name_H-M   'P 1'
#
loop_
_entity.id
_entity.type
_entity.pdbx_description
1 polymer ?
#
loop_
_entity_poly.entity_id
_entity_poly.type
_entity_poly.pdbx_seq_one_letter_code
_entity_poly.pdbx_strand_id
1 'polypeptide(L)'
;MKNSIPRYTFYKNKYGSELLIDVVELKYVKRFLAESAVHTLTYYDITFVTEGEGSFSIDNRTYQAVPGDVFFSKPGEVRNWDTSILQDGKNCIRIALAR
;
A
#
# COMPACT_ATOMS: atom_id res chain seq x y z
N MET A 1 -19.97 17.55 -1.17
CA MET A 1 -19.31 16.88 -0.02
C MET A 1 -17.88 16.60 -0.44
N LYS A 2 -16.85 17.05 0.29
CA LYS A 2 -15.47 16.64 -0.01
C LYS A 2 -15.38 15.14 0.30
N ASN A 3 -15.17 14.31 -0.71
CA ASN A 3 -14.88 12.89 -0.48
C ASN A 3 -13.61 12.83 0.38
N SER A 4 -13.73 12.30 1.59
CA SER A 4 -12.57 12.09 2.46
C SER A 4 -11.66 11.05 1.84
N ILE A 5 -10.36 11.31 1.79
CA ILE A 5 -9.37 10.32 1.35
C ILE A 5 -9.50 9.08 2.25
N PRO A 6 -9.71 7.87 1.69
CA PRO A 6 -9.81 6.64 2.47
C PRO A 6 -8.61 6.43 3.39
N ARG A 7 -8.85 5.88 4.58
CA ARG A 7 -7.82 5.60 5.57
C ARG A 7 -7.86 4.14 5.98
N TYR A 8 -6.79 3.40 5.68
CA TYR A 8 -6.66 1.99 6.08
C TYR A 8 -5.96 1.85 7.42
N THR A 9 -6.55 1.04 8.30
CA THR A 9 -6.08 0.83 9.67
C THR A 9 -5.41 -0.53 9.82
N PHE A 10 -4.34 -0.60 10.62
CA PHE A 10 -3.72 -1.86 11.00
C PHE A 10 -4.50 -2.50 12.16
N TYR A 11 -5.05 -3.68 11.95
CA TYR A 11 -5.81 -4.40 12.97
C TYR A 11 -4.92 -5.44 13.64
N LYS A 12 -4.39 -5.12 14.83
CA LYS A 12 -3.44 -5.96 15.56
C LYS A 12 -3.96 -7.37 15.85
N ASN A 13 -5.27 -7.57 15.97
CA ASN A 13 -5.87 -8.88 16.28
C ASN A 13 -6.63 -9.50 15.11
N LYS A 14 -6.35 -9.08 13.86
CA LYS A 14 -7.03 -9.60 12.65
C LYS A 14 -7.02 -11.13 12.54
N TYR A 15 -6.02 -11.78 13.11
CA TYR A 15 -5.84 -13.24 13.11
C TYR A 15 -5.94 -13.87 14.51
N GLY A 16 -6.55 -13.16 15.48
CA GLY A 16 -6.68 -13.60 16.88
C GLY A 16 -5.61 -13.01 17.78
N SER A 17 -4.39 -13.57 17.78
CA SER A 17 -3.27 -13.05 18.56
C SER A 17 -2.79 -11.68 18.06
N GLU A 18 -2.11 -10.93 18.94
CA GLU A 18 -1.54 -9.63 18.57
C GLU A 18 -0.45 -9.79 17.51
N LEU A 19 -0.59 -9.03 16.44
CA LEU A 19 0.34 -8.95 15.32
C LEU A 19 1.09 -7.61 15.39
N LEU A 20 2.42 -7.69 15.36
CA LEU A 20 3.28 -6.50 15.26
C LEU A 20 3.65 -6.17 13.82
N ILE A 21 3.66 -7.17 12.94
CA ILE A 21 4.04 -7.05 11.54
C ILE A 21 3.10 -7.93 10.70
N ASP A 22 2.48 -7.37 9.67
CA ASP A 22 1.72 -8.14 8.66
C ASP A 22 2.49 -8.11 7.34
N VAL A 23 2.65 -9.26 6.70
CA VAL A 23 3.29 -9.38 5.39
C VAL A 23 2.26 -9.90 4.40
N VAL A 24 1.99 -9.11 3.37
CA VAL A 24 0.95 -9.43 2.40
C VAL A 24 1.41 -9.12 0.99
N GLU A 25 1.18 -10.05 0.08
CA GLU A 25 1.23 -9.75 -1.34
C GLU A 25 0.03 -8.89 -1.74
N LEU A 26 0.32 -7.83 -2.47
CA LEU A 26 -0.66 -6.84 -2.86
C LEU A 26 -1.77 -7.47 -3.72
N LYS A 27 -1.47 -8.54 -4.47
CA LYS A 27 -2.45 -9.26 -5.28
C LYS A 27 -3.66 -9.79 -4.50
N TYR A 28 -3.50 -10.12 -3.23
CA TYR A 28 -4.61 -10.60 -2.40
C TYR A 28 -5.48 -9.48 -1.82
N VAL A 29 -4.99 -8.23 -1.86
CA VAL A 29 -5.69 -7.04 -1.36
C VAL A 29 -6.12 -6.09 -2.48
N LYS A 30 -5.91 -6.44 -3.75
CA LYS A 30 -6.29 -5.67 -4.95
C LYS A 30 -7.73 -5.18 -4.91
N ARG A 31 -8.68 -5.99 -4.41
CA ARG A 31 -10.10 -5.60 -4.28
C ARG A 31 -10.29 -4.31 -3.48
N PHE A 32 -9.47 -4.08 -2.46
CA PHE A 32 -9.57 -2.93 -1.57
C PHE A 32 -8.89 -1.70 -2.17
N LEU A 33 -7.86 -1.89 -3.01
CA LEU A 33 -7.15 -0.80 -3.69
C LEU A 33 -7.85 -0.34 -4.97
N ALA A 34 -8.64 -1.21 -5.60
CA ALA A 34 -9.46 -0.85 -6.75
C ALA A 34 -10.55 0.19 -6.43
N GLU A 35 -10.99 0.26 -5.16
CA GLU A 35 -11.97 1.25 -4.71
C GLU A 35 -11.38 2.67 -4.63
N SER A 36 -10.08 2.80 -4.35
CA SER A 36 -9.40 4.10 -4.38
C SER A 36 -7.89 3.99 -4.54
N ALA A 37 -7.39 4.44 -5.68
CA ALA A 37 -5.96 4.61 -5.94
C ALA A 37 -5.29 5.51 -4.88
N VAL A 38 -6.02 6.52 -4.39
CA VAL A 38 -5.57 7.51 -3.41
C VAL A 38 -6.03 7.12 -2.01
N HIS A 39 -5.12 6.96 -1.06
CA HIS A 39 -5.46 6.59 0.33
C HIS A 39 -4.37 6.97 1.33
N THR A 40 -4.66 6.83 2.62
CA THR A 40 -3.70 6.99 3.72
C THR A 40 -3.65 5.71 4.57
N LEU A 41 -2.56 5.51 5.30
CA LEU A 41 -2.39 4.41 6.26
C LEU A 41 -2.28 4.95 7.68
N THR A 42 -2.73 4.21 8.69
CA THR A 42 -2.51 4.56 10.11
C THR A 42 -1.21 3.97 10.68
N TYR A 43 -0.43 3.28 9.86
CA TYR A 43 0.70 2.45 10.23
C TYR A 43 1.88 2.69 9.28
N TYR A 44 3.08 2.26 9.67
CA TYR A 44 4.24 2.33 8.79
C TYR A 44 4.19 1.19 7.79
N ASP A 45 4.63 1.45 6.57
CA ASP A 45 4.60 0.45 5.50
C ASP A 45 5.89 0.47 4.69
N ILE A 46 6.39 -0.72 4.40
CA ILE A 46 7.46 -0.95 3.43
C ILE A 46 6.86 -1.73 2.27
N THR A 47 6.91 -1.18 1.06
CA THR A 47 6.45 -1.85 -0.16
C THR A 47 7.64 -2.23 -1.03
N PHE A 48 7.76 -3.51 -1.36
CA PHE A 48 8.71 -4.04 -2.33
C PHE A 48 7.99 -4.22 -3.66
N VAL A 49 8.53 -3.63 -4.73
CA VAL A 49 8.05 -3.89 -6.09
C VAL A 49 8.76 -5.13 -6.60
N THR A 50 7.99 -6.19 -6.84
CA THR A 50 8.54 -7.48 -7.30
C THR A 50 8.35 -7.69 -8.79
N GLU A 51 7.23 -7.20 -9.34
CA GLU A 51 6.87 -7.38 -10.74
C GLU A 51 6.06 -6.18 -11.26
N GLY A 52 6.19 -5.90 -12.56
CA GLY A 52 5.48 -4.83 -13.23
C GLY A 52 6.11 -3.45 -13.04
N GLU A 53 5.54 -2.48 -13.75
CA GLU A 53 5.91 -1.08 -13.68
C GLU A 53 4.67 -0.19 -13.58
N GLY A 54 4.86 1.00 -13.01
CA GLY A 54 3.85 2.05 -12.90
C GLY A 54 4.36 3.23 -12.09
N SER A 55 3.50 4.22 -11.88
CA SER A 55 3.82 5.34 -10.99
C SER A 55 3.28 5.10 -9.57
N PHE A 56 4.04 5.56 -8.58
CA PHE A 56 3.61 5.55 -7.19
C PHE A 56 3.95 6.89 -6.54
N SER A 57 2.94 7.57 -5.99
CA SER A 57 3.11 8.83 -5.27
C SER A 57 2.98 8.64 -3.77
N ILE A 58 3.86 9.31 -3.03
CA ILE A 58 3.76 9.50 -1.58
C ILE A 58 3.82 11.00 -1.34
N ASP A 59 2.74 11.55 -0.76
CA ASP A 59 2.40 12.96 -0.70
C ASP A 59 2.56 13.64 -2.07
N ASN A 60 3.48 14.59 -2.18
CA ASN A 60 3.67 15.42 -3.37
C ASN A 60 4.83 14.93 -4.25
N ARG A 61 5.34 13.72 -4.00
CA ARG A 61 6.43 13.12 -4.79
C ARG A 61 5.93 11.89 -5.50
N THR A 62 6.16 11.84 -6.80
CA THR A 62 5.86 10.68 -7.65
C THR A 62 7.15 10.01 -8.05
N TYR A 63 7.16 8.69 -7.93
CA TYR A 63 8.26 7.83 -8.31
C TYR A 63 7.80 6.90 -9.43
N GLN A 64 8.74 6.53 -10.30
CA GLN A 64 8.56 5.33 -11.10
C GLN A 64 8.83 4.13 -10.19
N ALA A 65 7.90 3.17 -10.18
CA ALA A 65 8.00 1.94 -9.41
C ALA A 65 8.33 0.80 -10.37
N VAL A 66 9.51 0.20 -10.22
CA VAL A 66 10.01 -0.93 -11.02
C VAL A 66 10.55 -2.05 -10.13
N PRO A 67 10.69 -3.30 -10.64
CA PRO A 67 11.16 -4.41 -9.83
C PRO A 67 12.51 -4.14 -9.15
N GLY A 68 12.58 -4.39 -7.85
CA GLY A 68 13.74 -4.10 -7.01
C GLY A 68 13.62 -2.81 -6.18
N ASP A 69 12.66 -1.94 -6.51
CA ASP A 69 12.41 -0.74 -5.72
C ASP A 69 11.79 -1.09 -4.36
N VAL A 70 12.17 -0.29 -3.35
CA VAL A 70 11.64 -0.35 -1.99
C VAL A 70 11.14 1.03 -1.59
N PHE A 71 9.85 1.11 -1.27
CA PHE A 71 9.22 2.33 -0.79
C PHE A 71 8.90 2.24 0.69
N PHE A 72 9.11 3.33 1.40
CA PHE A 72 8.69 3.50 2.78
C PHE A 72 7.63 4.62 2.87
N SER A 73 6.55 4.37 3.60
CA SER A 73 5.56 5.40 3.94
C SER A 73 5.24 5.41 5.42
N LYS A 74 5.06 6.61 5.97
CA LYS A 74 4.68 6.86 7.36
C LYS A 74 3.15 6.99 7.49
N PRO A 75 2.61 6.79 8.71
CA PRO A 75 1.20 7.04 8.97
C PRO A 75 0.77 8.45 8.54
N GLY A 76 -0.35 8.53 7.83
CA GLY A 76 -0.96 9.79 7.39
C GLY A 76 -0.46 10.34 6.05
N GLU A 77 0.64 9.82 5.49
CA GLU A 77 1.09 10.22 4.14
C GLU A 77 0.05 9.77 3.10
N VAL A 78 -0.25 10.65 2.16
CA VAL A 78 -1.19 10.39 1.07
C VAL A 78 -0.48 9.56 0.01
N ARG A 79 -0.96 8.34 -0.19
CA ARG A 79 -0.45 7.41 -1.18
C ARG A 79 -1.34 7.44 -2.41
N ASN A 80 -0.75 7.38 -3.59
CA ASN A 80 -1.50 7.22 -4.84
C ASN A 80 -0.79 6.21 -5.75
N TRP A 81 -1.45 5.11 -6.07
CA TRP A 81 -0.93 4.13 -7.02
C TRP A 81 -1.49 4.37 -8.42
N ASP A 82 -0.65 4.25 -9.43
CA ASP A 82 -1.14 3.87 -10.75
C ASP A 82 -1.76 2.48 -10.66
N THR A 83 -3.09 2.39 -10.85
CA THR A 83 -3.80 1.12 -10.76
C THR A 83 -3.38 0.13 -11.85
N SER A 84 -2.66 0.59 -12.88
CA SER A 84 -2.02 -0.28 -13.87
C SER A 84 -0.99 -1.21 -13.23
N ILE A 85 -0.31 -0.83 -12.14
CA ILE A 85 0.64 -1.71 -11.40
C ILE A 85 -0.09 -2.78 -10.58
N LEU A 86 -1.40 -2.63 -10.41
CA LEU A 86 -2.26 -3.53 -9.65
C LEU A 86 -2.96 -4.56 -10.54
N GLN A 87 -2.69 -4.59 -11.85
CA GLN A 87 -3.29 -5.54 -12.79
C GLN A 87 -2.69 -6.95 -12.71
N ASP A 88 -3.34 -7.94 -13.34
CA ASP A 88 -2.87 -9.32 -13.35
C ASP A 88 -1.47 -9.45 -13.96
N GLY A 89 -0.62 -10.28 -13.32
CA GLY A 89 0.80 -10.41 -13.67
C GLY A 89 1.72 -9.35 -13.09
N LYS A 90 1.21 -8.46 -12.22
CA LYS A 90 2.00 -7.49 -11.46
C LYS A 90 1.78 -7.66 -9.96
N ASN A 91 2.85 -7.51 -9.18
CA ASN A 91 2.82 -7.79 -7.75
C ASN A 91 3.78 -6.90 -6.96
N CYS A 92 3.40 -6.65 -5.71
CA CYS A 92 4.22 -6.02 -4.71
C CYS A 92 4.06 -6.79 -3.40
N ILE A 93 5.10 -6.79 -2.56
CA ILE A 93 5.02 -7.31 -1.19
C ILE A 93 4.96 -6.11 -0.25
N ARG A 94 4.03 -6.12 0.70
CA ARG A 94 3.95 -5.09 1.73
C ARG A 94 4.29 -5.68 3.09
N ILE A 95 5.08 -4.95 3.85
CA ILE A 95 5.33 -5.16 5.27
C ILE A 95 4.67 -4.01 6.02
N ALA A 96 3.55 -4.29 6.67
CA ALA A 96 2.83 -3.35 7.50
C ALA A 96 3.28 -3.49 8.95
N LEU A 97 3.73 -2.39 9.55
CA LEU A 97 4.29 -2.37 10.91
C LEU A 97 3.29 -1.69 11.86
N ALA A 98 2.87 -2.42 12.89
CA ALA A 98 1.95 -1.92 13.89
C ALA A 98 2.57 -0.73 14.66
N ARG A 99 1.73 0.25 15.03
CA ARG A 99 2.12 1.39 15.87
C ARG A 99 1.96 1.08 17.36
#